data_AF-A0A3S8VUT3-F1
#
_entry.id   AF-A0A3S8VUT3-F1
#
_cell.length_a   1.000
_cell.length_b   1.000
_cell.length_c   1.000
_cell.angle_alpha   90.00
_cell.angle_beta   90.00
_cell.angle_gamma   90.00
#
_symmetry.space_group_name_H-M   'P 1'
#
loop_
_entity.id
_entity.type
_entity.pdbx_description
1 polymer ?
#
loop_
_entity_poly.entity_id
_entity_poly.type
_entity_poly.pdbx_seq_one_letter_code
_entity_poly.pdbx_strand_id
1 'polypeptide(L)'
;MSVPHVSLTASQHRLLAELAQAALPSPSREPAYAAARGLDPQRVAADVPDLLWMKLVSDTDGLLSLTLLGAAVFHRAAQEEAERRLADVSAFAAALESRPAPAGGPDRAPYALRKLAQGEFSLDEALSCLS
;
A
#
# COMPACT_ATOMS: atom_id res chain seq x y z
N MET A 1 -6.46 10.76 20.67
CA MET A 1 -5.03 10.38 20.74
C MET A 1 -4.47 10.39 19.33
N SER A 2 -3.32 11.01 19.07
CA SER A 2 -2.71 11.02 17.74
C SER A 2 -2.04 9.67 17.45
N VAL A 3 -2.28 9.10 16.27
CA VAL A 3 -1.55 7.91 15.80
C VAL A 3 -0.11 8.35 15.49
N PRO A 4 0.94 7.64 15.95
CA PRO A 4 2.32 7.99 15.62
C PRO A 4 2.56 7.90 14.11
N HIS A 5 3.42 8.76 13.57
CA HIS A 5 3.88 8.63 12.21
C HIS A 5 5.04 7.61 12.18
N VAL A 6 4.84 6.52 11.46
CA VAL A 6 5.83 5.44 11.30
C VAL A 6 5.96 5.18 9.81
N SER A 7 7.17 5.36 9.28
CA SER A 7 7.45 5.04 7.88
C SER A 7 7.62 3.53 7.73
N LEU A 8 6.61 2.88 7.17
CA LEU A 8 6.66 1.46 6.86
C LEU A 8 7.34 1.23 5.51
N THR A 9 8.20 0.23 5.43
CA THR A 9 8.66 -0.27 4.13
C THR A 9 7.51 -0.99 3.40
N ALA A 10 7.63 -1.17 2.08
CA ALA A 10 6.61 -1.87 1.29
C ALA A 10 6.36 -3.30 1.80
N SER A 11 7.40 -4.01 2.27
CA SER A 11 7.28 -5.36 2.83
C SER A 11 6.57 -5.36 4.18
N GLN A 12 6.90 -4.42 5.07
CA GLN A 12 6.22 -4.24 6.35
C GLN A 12 4.73 -3.92 6.14
N HIS A 13 4.42 -2.99 5.22
CA HIS A 13 3.04 -2.65 4.90
C HIS A 13 2.26 -3.86 4.39
N ARG A 14 2.87 -4.68 3.51
CA ARG A 14 2.25 -5.91 3.00
C ARG A 14 2.01 -6.94 4.11
N LEU A 15 2.96 -7.11 5.01
CA LEU A 15 2.79 -8.00 6.17
C LEU A 15 1.65 -7.52 7.08
N LEU A 16 1.57 -6.22 7.41
CA LEU A 16 0.46 -5.70 8.21
C LEU A 16 -0.90 -5.86 7.51
N ALA A 17 -0.95 -5.71 6.18
CA ALA A 17 -2.17 -5.95 5.40
C ALA A 17 -2.66 -7.40 5.49
N GLU A 18 -1.74 -8.37 5.47
CA GLU A 18 -2.09 -9.78 5.65
C GLU A 18 -2.52 -10.10 7.09
N LEU A 19 -1.87 -9.49 8.09
CA LEU A 19 -2.23 -9.64 9.50
C LEU A 19 -3.56 -8.96 9.86
N ALA A 20 -3.93 -7.91 9.14
CA ALA A 20 -5.23 -7.25 9.27
C ALA A 20 -6.39 -8.16 8.84
N GLN A 21 -6.13 -9.10 7.92
CA GLN A 21 -7.13 -10.09 7.48
C GLN A 21 -7.22 -11.26 8.47
N ALA A 22 -6.06 -11.79 8.90
CA ALA A 22 -6.01 -12.86 9.89
C ALA A 22 -4.60 -12.99 10.49
N ALA A 23 -4.50 -13.52 11.71
CA ALA A 23 -3.22 -13.86 12.32
C ALA A 23 -2.47 -14.93 11.50
N LEU A 24 -1.13 -14.97 11.63
CA LEU A 24 -0.25 -15.91 10.93
C LEU A 24 0.57 -16.71 11.95
N PRO A 25 0.84 -18.01 11.72
CA PRO A 25 1.88 -18.71 12.45
C PRO A 25 3.22 -17.96 12.32
N SER A 26 3.99 -17.94 13.41
CA SER A 26 5.27 -17.26 13.48
C SER A 26 6.19 -17.83 12.37
N PRO A 27 6.78 -16.98 11.52
CA PRO A 27 7.50 -17.41 10.31
C PRO A 27 8.75 -18.25 10.63
N SER A 28 9.28 -18.13 11.86
CA SER A 28 10.37 -18.96 12.37
C SER A 28 9.94 -20.40 12.69
N ARG A 29 8.64 -20.65 12.87
CA ARG A 29 8.08 -22.00 13.06
C ARG A 29 7.54 -22.57 11.75
N GLU A 30 6.76 -21.77 11.02
CA GLU A 30 6.02 -22.26 9.85
C GLU A 30 6.08 -21.29 8.65
N PRO A 31 7.24 -21.17 7.99
CA PRO A 31 7.44 -20.22 6.88
C PRO A 31 6.49 -20.48 5.69
N ALA A 32 5.98 -21.71 5.55
CA ALA A 32 5.04 -22.09 4.50
C ALA A 32 3.72 -21.30 4.55
N TYR A 33 3.25 -20.87 5.73
CA TYR A 33 2.01 -20.11 5.86
C TYR A 33 2.15 -18.68 5.35
N ALA A 34 3.31 -18.04 5.58
CA ALA A 34 3.60 -16.74 4.99
C ALA A 34 3.62 -16.83 3.46
N ALA A 35 4.27 -17.84 2.91
CA ALA A 35 4.31 -18.08 1.46
C ALA A 35 2.91 -18.34 0.87
N ALA A 36 2.04 -19.08 1.58
CA ALA A 36 0.66 -19.32 1.15
C ALA A 36 -0.18 -18.03 1.05
N ARG A 37 0.19 -16.98 1.78
CA ARG A 37 -0.38 -15.63 1.66
C ARG A 37 0.37 -14.71 0.69
N GLY A 38 1.25 -15.27 -0.13
CA GLY A 38 2.05 -14.52 -1.10
C GLY A 38 3.07 -13.57 -0.45
N LEU A 39 3.45 -13.82 0.81
CA LEU A 39 4.55 -13.12 1.47
C LEU A 39 5.86 -13.88 1.25
N ASP A 40 6.97 -13.15 1.17
CA ASP A 40 8.31 -13.76 1.20
C ASP A 40 8.67 -14.11 2.65
N PRO A 41 8.82 -15.40 3.01
CA PRO A 41 9.10 -15.80 4.39
C PRO A 41 10.42 -15.23 4.94
N GLN A 42 11.44 -15.05 4.10
CA GLN A 42 12.71 -14.47 4.53
C GLN A 42 12.53 -12.99 4.86
N ARG A 43 11.75 -12.29 4.03
CA ARG A 43 11.44 -10.87 4.27
C ARG A 43 10.56 -10.69 5.51
N VAL A 44 9.57 -11.55 5.71
CA VAL A 44 8.75 -11.54 6.94
C VAL A 44 9.62 -11.79 8.17
N ALA A 45 10.50 -12.79 8.15
CA ALA A 45 11.41 -13.07 9.26
C ALA A 45 12.34 -11.88 9.57
N ALA A 46 12.75 -11.12 8.57
CA ALA A 46 13.55 -9.90 8.74
C ALA A 46 12.73 -8.72 9.30
N ASP A 47 11.48 -8.55 8.89
CA ASP A 47 10.63 -7.43 9.28
C ASP A 47 10.00 -7.59 10.68
N VAL A 48 9.73 -8.83 11.12
CA VAL A 48 9.01 -9.13 12.38
C VAL A 48 9.69 -8.55 13.64
N PRO A 49 11.02 -8.67 13.84
CA PRO A 49 11.67 -8.10 15.02
C PRO A 49 11.41 -6.61 15.20
N ASP A 50 11.50 -5.83 14.11
CA ASP A 50 11.27 -4.39 14.13
C ASP A 50 9.79 -4.07 14.43
N LEU A 51 8.86 -4.80 13.83
CA LEU A 51 7.43 -4.62 14.06
C LEU A 51 7.01 -4.97 15.49
N LEU A 52 7.64 -5.98 16.10
CA LEU A 52 7.47 -6.33 17.52
C LEU A 52 8.02 -5.22 18.43
N TRP A 53 9.22 -4.72 18.12
CA TRP A 53 9.83 -3.61 18.87
C TRP A 53 8.96 -2.34 18.85
N MET A 54 8.38 -2.03 17.69
CA MET A 54 7.41 -0.92 17.52
C MET A 54 6.01 -1.24 18.08
N LYS A 55 5.77 -2.46 18.58
CA LYS A 55 4.47 -2.94 19.09
C LYS A 55 3.35 -2.89 18.05
N LEU A 56 3.67 -2.95 16.77
CA LEU A 56 2.67 -2.99 15.69
C LEU A 56 2.10 -4.39 15.52
N VAL A 57 2.87 -5.40 15.88
CA VAL A 57 2.45 -6.80 15.92
C VAL A 57 2.72 -7.39 17.30
N SER A 58 2.07 -8.50 17.60
CA SER A 58 2.32 -9.32 18.79
C SER A 58 2.49 -10.78 18.38
N ASP A 59 3.40 -11.49 19.03
CA ASP A 59 3.53 -12.95 18.93
C ASP A 59 2.98 -13.56 20.22
N THR A 60 1.87 -14.29 20.13
CA THR A 60 1.26 -15.02 21.25
C THR A 60 1.22 -16.50 20.91
N ASP A 61 1.90 -17.32 21.69
CA ASP A 61 2.00 -18.78 21.48
C ASP A 61 2.53 -19.21 20.09
N GLY A 62 3.32 -18.36 19.43
CA GLY A 62 3.80 -18.59 18.06
C GLY A 62 2.77 -18.19 17.00
N LEU A 63 1.78 -17.38 17.34
CA LEU A 63 0.83 -16.78 16.44
C LEU A 63 1.06 -15.27 16.39
N LEU A 64 1.52 -14.79 15.24
CA LEU A 64 1.73 -13.39 14.93
C LEU A 64 0.39 -12.72 14.59
N SER A 65 0.04 -11.66 15.30
CA SER A 65 -1.21 -10.92 15.13
C SER A 65 -0.96 -9.41 15.09
N LEU A 66 -1.87 -8.69 14.45
CA LEU A 66 -1.85 -7.23 14.40
C LEU A 66 -2.35 -6.65 15.73
N THR A 67 -1.64 -5.69 16.29
CA THR A 67 -2.13 -4.96 17.48
C THR A 67 -3.08 -3.83 17.05
N LEU A 68 -3.81 -3.24 18.00
CA LEU A 68 -4.60 -2.03 17.73
C LEU A 68 -3.73 -0.86 17.24
N LEU A 69 -2.51 -0.74 17.75
CA LEU A 69 -1.56 0.27 17.29
C LEU A 69 -1.11 -0.03 15.85
N GLY A 70 -0.79 -1.29 15.55
CA GLY A 70 -0.48 -1.74 14.19
C GLY A 70 -1.59 -1.45 13.20
N ALA A 71 -2.83 -1.76 13.58
CA ALA A 71 -4.01 -1.45 12.76
C ALA A 71 -4.17 0.05 12.53
N ALA A 72 -4.00 0.88 13.57
CA ALA A 72 -4.08 2.33 13.44
C ALA A 72 -2.99 2.89 12.51
N VAL A 73 -1.74 2.42 12.63
CA VAL A 73 -0.63 2.82 11.76
C VAL A 73 -0.85 2.36 10.32
N PHE A 74 -1.29 1.12 10.13
CA PHE A 74 -1.61 0.57 8.81
C PHE A 74 -2.71 1.36 8.11
N HIS A 75 -3.84 1.60 8.78
CA HIS A 75 -4.96 2.33 8.19
C HIS A 75 -4.62 3.80 7.93
N ARG A 76 -3.82 4.43 8.78
CA ARG A 76 -3.33 5.79 8.55
C ARG A 76 -2.47 5.86 7.28
N ALA A 77 -1.50 4.95 7.12
CA ALA A 77 -0.66 4.90 5.93
C ALA A 77 -1.50 4.66 4.66
N ALA A 78 -2.49 3.77 4.74
CA ALA A 78 -3.42 3.52 3.63
C ALA A 78 -4.28 4.75 3.29
N GLN A 79 -4.70 5.52 4.30
CA GLN A 79 -5.43 6.78 4.11
C GLN A 79 -4.54 7.84 3.44
N GLU A 80 -3.33 8.08 3.96
CA GLU A 80 -2.38 9.06 3.40
C GLU A 80 -2.09 8.73 1.91
N GLU A 81 -1.93 7.45 1.57
CA GLU A 81 -1.74 7.01 0.19
C GLU A 81 -2.99 7.19 -0.69
N ALA A 82 -4.18 6.99 -0.13
CA ALA A 82 -5.43 7.22 -0.85
C ALA A 82 -5.67 8.72 -1.11
N GLU A 83 -5.38 9.57 -0.12
CA GLU A 83 -5.46 11.04 -0.25
C GLU A 83 -4.50 11.56 -1.30
N ARG A 84 -3.25 11.07 -1.30
CA ARG A 84 -2.25 11.40 -2.33
C ARG A 84 -2.75 11.04 -3.73
N ARG A 85 -3.24 9.82 -3.92
CA ARG A 85 -3.79 9.37 -5.21
C ARG A 85 -5.01 10.16 -5.65
N LEU A 86 -5.88 10.55 -4.71
CA LEU A 86 -7.03 11.40 -5.02
C LEU A 86 -6.58 12.79 -5.48
N ALA A 87 -5.55 13.36 -4.86
CA ALA A 87 -4.97 14.63 -5.30
C ALA A 87 -4.39 14.53 -6.72
N ASP A 88 -3.66 13.46 -7.02
CA ASP A 88 -3.10 13.23 -8.36
C ASP A 88 -4.22 13.06 -9.41
N VAL A 89 -5.26 12.29 -9.10
CA VAL A 89 -6.44 12.14 -9.97
C VAL A 89 -7.14 13.48 -10.20
N SER A 90 -7.28 14.31 -9.17
CA SER A 90 -7.86 15.65 -9.30
C SER A 90 -7.00 16.56 -10.18
N ALA A 91 -5.67 16.50 -10.05
CA ALA A 91 -4.74 17.27 -10.88
C ALA A 91 -4.79 16.80 -12.35
N PHE A 92 -4.85 15.49 -12.57
CA PHE A 92 -5.02 14.91 -13.91
C PHE A 92 -6.35 15.30 -14.56
N ALA A 93 -7.45 15.31 -13.80
CA ALA A 93 -8.75 15.75 -14.30
C ALA A 93 -8.72 17.23 -14.73
N ALA A 94 -8.11 18.11 -13.92
CA ALA A 94 -7.95 19.52 -14.28
C ALA A 94 -7.12 19.69 -15.57
N ALA A 95 -6.05 18.90 -15.74
CA ALA A 95 -5.26 18.92 -16.97
C ALA A 95 -6.08 18.45 -18.18
N LEU A 96 -6.88 17.39 -18.02
CA LEU A 96 -7.76 16.87 -19.06
C LEU A 96 -8.81 17.89 -19.50
N GLU A 97 -9.40 18.64 -18.56
CA GLU A 97 -10.36 19.72 -18.86
C GLU A 97 -9.73 20.88 -19.63
N SER A 98 -8.46 21.17 -19.37
CA SER A 98 -7.71 22.22 -20.09
C SER A 98 -7.18 21.79 -21.47
N ARG A 99 -7.27 20.49 -21.80
CA ARG A 99 -6.70 19.91 -23.01
C ARG A 99 -7.54 20.27 -24.25
N PRO A 100 -6.94 20.68 -25.38
CA PRO A 100 -7.65 20.78 -26.64
C PRO A 100 -8.19 19.42 -27.10
N ALA A 101 -9.27 19.42 -27.89
CA ALA A 101 -9.85 18.18 -28.41
C ALA A 101 -8.80 17.35 -29.18
N PRO A 102 -8.75 16.02 -29.01
CA PRO A 102 -7.72 15.19 -29.64
C PRO A 102 -7.82 15.25 -31.17
N ALA A 103 -6.70 15.54 -31.84
CA ALA A 103 -6.62 15.78 -33.28
C ALA A 103 -6.60 14.49 -34.15
N GLY A 104 -7.41 13.49 -33.79
CA GLY A 104 -7.63 12.29 -34.62
C GLY A 104 -6.88 11.01 -34.20
N GLY A 105 -6.27 10.99 -33.01
CA GLY A 105 -5.67 9.78 -32.40
C GLY A 105 -6.58 9.10 -31.36
N PRO A 106 -6.25 7.88 -30.90
CA PRO A 106 -6.98 7.21 -29.82
C PRO A 106 -6.79 7.97 -28.51
N ASP A 107 -7.90 8.31 -27.83
CA ASP A 107 -7.84 8.99 -26.55
C ASP A 107 -7.37 8.03 -25.44
N ARG A 108 -6.16 8.28 -24.93
CA ARG A 108 -5.56 7.49 -23.85
C ARG A 108 -5.93 7.99 -22.46
N ALA A 109 -6.66 9.10 -22.34
CA ALA A 109 -7.01 9.69 -21.05
C ALA A 109 -7.75 8.71 -20.12
N PRO A 110 -8.75 7.91 -20.56
CA PRO A 110 -9.41 6.95 -19.67
C PRO A 110 -8.47 5.84 -19.18
N TYR A 111 -7.52 5.42 -20.01
CA TYR A 111 -6.51 4.43 -19.64
C TYR A 111 -5.55 4.98 -18.59
N ALA A 112 -5.00 6.18 -18.83
CA ALA A 112 -4.11 6.86 -17.91
C ALA A 112 -4.80 7.16 -16.57
N LEU A 113 -6.04 7.65 -16.58
CA LEU A 113 -6.83 7.87 -15.37
C LEU A 113 -6.99 6.59 -14.55
N ARG A 114 -7.31 5.46 -15.21
CA ARG A 114 -7.45 4.17 -14.53
C ARG A 114 -6.13 3.73 -13.89
N LYS A 115 -5.02 3.84 -14.62
CA LYS A 115 -3.68 3.46 -14.11
C LYS A 115 -3.23 4.37 -12.96
N LEU A 116 -3.50 5.67 -13.05
CA LEU A 116 -3.24 6.63 -11.99
C LEU A 116 -4.06 6.32 -10.73
N ALA A 117 -5.37 6.10 -10.87
CA ALA A 117 -6.24 5.74 -9.74
C ALA A 117 -5.83 4.42 -9.07
N GLN A 118 -5.31 3.47 -9.86
CA GLN A 118 -4.77 2.20 -9.35
C GLN A 118 -3.38 2.34 -8.70
N GLY A 119 -2.74 3.51 -8.80
CA GLY A 119 -1.38 3.74 -8.33
C GLY A 119 -0.30 3.05 -9.18
N GLU A 120 -0.66 2.63 -10.40
CA GLU A 120 0.28 2.01 -11.34
C GLU A 120 1.07 3.06 -12.12
N PHE A 121 0.51 4.25 -12.31
CA PHE A 121 1.18 5.41 -12.92
C PHE A 121 1.37 6.50 -11.88
N SER A 122 2.51 7.19 -11.97
CA SER A 122 2.68 8.53 -11.42
C SER A 122 1.85 9.57 -12.19
N LEU A 123 1.65 10.74 -11.59
CA LEU A 123 0.99 11.85 -12.26
C LEU A 123 1.71 12.22 -13.58
N ASP A 124 3.03 12.26 -13.59
CA ASP A 124 3.82 12.59 -14.79
C ASP A 124 3.63 11.57 -15.92
N GLU A 125 3.63 10.27 -15.60
CA GLU A 125 3.35 9.21 -16.58
C GLU A 125 1.93 9.32 -17.13
N ALA A 126 0.95 9.62 -16.27
CA ALA A 126 -0.42 9.84 -16.71
C ALA A 126 -0.53 11.06 -17.64
N LEU A 127 0.06 12.20 -17.26
CA LEU A 127 0.08 13.42 -18.06
C LEU A 127 0.77 13.23 -19.42
N SER A 128 1.79 12.37 -19.49
CA SER A 128 2.43 12.02 -20.77
C SER A 128 1.47 11.37 -21.78
N CYS A 129 0.34 10.81 -21.32
CA CYS A 129 -0.69 10.24 -22.16
C CYS A 129 -1.72 11.28 -22.67
N LEU A 130 -1.63 12.53 -22.18
CA LEU A 130 -2.46 13.65 -22.63
C LEU A 130 -1.82 14.45 -23.77
N SER A 131 -0.49 14.36 -23.92
CA SER A 131 0.32 14.95 -24.99
C SER A 131 0.12 14.23 -26.32
#